data_AF-A0A4Y2A3N4-F1
#
_entry.id   AF-A0A4Y2A3N4-F1
#
_cell.length_a   1.000
_cell.length_b   1.000
_cell.length_c   1.000
_cell.angle_alpha   90.00
_cell.angle_beta   90.00
_cell.angle_gamma   90.00
#
_symmetry.space_group_name_H-M   'P 1'
#
loop_
_entity.id
_entity.type
_entity.pdbx_description
1 polymer ?
#
loop_
_entity_poly.entity_id
_entity_poly.type
_entity_poly.pdbx_seq_one_letter_code
_entity_poly.pdbx_strand_id
1 'polypeptide(L)'
;MSHFVQLNLHHAVAAVKNLKERAKDQNIVIACVQELYEIESRPVGVPGNYKLFCSTREKLKAGIIVFDPSLQAMKVFSASNVVGMTFNWGIKNILLMSIYSPPSEDINVTLQQIETCLSIPHDGVILVRDFNAKSPIWGGTQEDDRGKSLADFAFSKGLAILNEENSPPTFDGSRGKSWIDVSLCDAPLIENIFKWQVDMEVTSSDHNSISFTLYTDKKTLTFQDQKKDTAGKPGPGYLQKRSPPHYWQLGSPHSSISDGN
;
A
#
# COMPACT_ATOMS: atom_id res chain seq x y z
N MET A 1 -15.22 -2.01 8.59
CA MET A 1 -14.38 -1.04 7.85
C MET A 1 -13.04 -0.97 8.57
N SER A 2 -11.94 -1.05 7.85
CA SER A 2 -10.60 -1.01 8.42
C SER A 2 -9.79 0.07 7.71
N HIS A 3 -9.30 1.06 8.45
CA HIS A 3 -8.52 2.16 7.89
C HIS A 3 -7.02 1.88 8.03
N PHE A 4 -6.30 2.04 6.93
CA PHE A 4 -4.88 1.73 6.80
C PHE A 4 -4.09 2.99 6.49
N VAL A 5 -2.89 3.09 7.06
CA VAL A 5 -1.92 4.12 6.71
C VAL A 5 -0.56 3.50 6.40
N GLN A 6 0.17 4.12 5.50
CA GLN A 6 1.55 3.83 5.15
C GLN A 6 2.37 5.08 5.47
N LEU A 7 3.40 4.96 6.32
CA LEU A 7 4.19 6.14 6.72
C LEU A 7 5.66 5.83 6.99
N ASN A 8 6.57 6.71 6.54
CA ASN A 8 7.97 6.72 6.95
C ASN A 8 8.13 7.48 8.27
N LEU A 9 8.69 6.81 9.27
CA LEU A 9 8.88 7.37 10.61
C LEU A 9 10.19 8.15 10.74
N HIS A 10 11.07 8.11 9.74
CA HIS A 10 12.33 8.85 9.66
C HIS A 10 13.18 8.76 10.94
N HIS A 11 13.19 7.58 11.56
CA HIS A 11 13.85 7.30 12.84
C HIS A 11 13.48 8.29 13.96
N ALA A 12 12.29 8.87 13.93
CA ALA A 12 11.88 9.87 14.91
C ALA A 12 10.90 9.30 15.94
N VAL A 13 11.26 9.42 17.23
CA VAL A 13 10.32 9.12 18.34
C VAL A 13 9.04 9.96 18.23
N ALA A 14 9.20 11.22 17.83
CA ALA A 14 8.09 12.14 17.61
C ALA A 14 7.12 11.63 16.52
N ALA A 15 7.62 11.02 15.44
CA ALA A 15 6.77 10.47 14.39
C ALA A 15 5.91 9.31 14.90
N VAL A 16 6.47 8.43 15.75
CA VAL A 16 5.70 7.36 16.41
C VAL A 16 4.65 7.94 17.36
N LYS A 17 4.95 9.03 18.07
CA LYS A 17 3.97 9.72 18.92
C LYS A 17 2.81 10.28 18.10
N ASN A 18 3.11 11.03 17.04
CA ASN A 18 2.12 11.62 16.15
C ASN A 18 1.26 10.55 15.48
N LEU A 19 1.85 9.44 15.03
CA LEU A 19 1.12 8.32 14.44
C LEU A 19 0.10 7.71 15.41
N LYS A 20 0.39 7.66 16.72
CA LYS A 20 -0.56 7.16 17.73
C LYS A 20 -1.73 8.10 17.94
N GLU A 21 -1.49 9.41 17.94
CA GLU A 21 -2.54 10.43 18.04
C GLU A 21 -3.42 10.37 16.78
N ARG A 22 -2.80 10.38 15.60
CA ARG A 22 -3.46 10.20 14.31
C ARG A 22 -4.27 8.92 14.23
N ALA A 23 -3.76 7.81 14.79
CA ALA A 23 -4.49 6.54 14.79
C ALA A 23 -5.79 6.59 15.59
N LYS A 24 -5.82 7.35 16.69
CA LYS A 24 -7.05 7.58 17.46
C LYS A 24 -7.99 8.52 16.70
N ASP A 25 -7.47 9.63 16.20
CA ASP A 25 -8.28 10.67 15.57
C ASP A 25 -8.93 10.20 14.25
N GLN A 26 -8.20 9.39 13.48
CA GLN A 26 -8.63 8.89 12.17
C GLN A 26 -9.12 7.43 12.19
N ASN A 27 -9.23 6.81 13.38
CA ASN A 27 -9.61 5.40 13.55
C ASN A 27 -8.75 4.44 12.70
N ILE A 28 -7.44 4.67 12.66
CA ILE A 28 -6.48 3.79 11.96
C ILE A 28 -6.39 2.48 12.72
N VAL A 29 -6.62 1.37 12.02
CA VAL A 29 -6.59 0.01 12.57
C VAL A 29 -5.19 -0.58 12.40
N ILE A 30 -4.56 -0.34 11.25
CA ILE A 30 -3.24 -0.86 10.91
C ILE A 30 -2.39 0.26 10.29
N ALA A 31 -1.13 0.37 10.72
CA ALA A 31 -0.11 1.15 10.03
C ALA A 31 1.02 0.27 9.51
N CYS A 32 1.36 0.41 8.23
CA CYS A 32 2.60 -0.11 7.66
C CYS A 32 3.65 1.01 7.69
N VAL A 33 4.79 0.74 8.33
CA VAL A 33 5.83 1.75 8.60
C VAL A 33 7.22 1.32 8.10
N GLN A 34 8.08 2.28 7.79
CA GLN A 34 9.54 2.07 7.68
C GLN A 34 10.29 3.03 8.62
N GLU A 35 11.59 2.75 8.79
CA GLU A 35 12.51 3.59 9.57
C GLU A 35 12.02 3.86 10.99
N LEU A 36 11.57 2.80 11.66
CA LEU A 36 11.25 2.84 13.08
C LEU A 36 12.46 3.42 13.86
N TYR A 37 12.16 4.20 14.90
CA TYR A 37 13.19 4.59 15.86
C TYR A 37 13.57 3.39 16.72
N GLU A 38 14.88 3.18 16.88
CA GLU A 38 15.42 1.98 17.52
C GLU A 38 16.48 2.34 18.58
N ILE A 39 16.50 1.57 19.67
CA ILE A 39 17.57 1.55 20.66
C ILE A 39 18.07 0.11 20.73
N GLU A 40 19.37 -0.11 20.57
CA GLU A 40 19.98 -1.46 20.55
C GLU A 40 19.27 -2.42 19.58
N SER A 41 18.97 -1.93 18.37
CA SER A 41 18.26 -2.67 17.29
C SER A 41 16.84 -3.13 17.64
N ARG A 42 16.24 -2.56 18.69
CA ARG A 42 14.85 -2.79 19.09
C ARG A 42 14.01 -1.54 18.83
N PRO A 43 12.87 -1.64 18.13
CA PRO A 43 11.96 -0.52 17.97
C PRO A 43 11.46 0.02 19.32
N VAL A 44 11.45 1.34 19.47
CA VAL A 44 11.02 2.03 20.70
C VAL A 44 9.88 3.02 20.38
N GLY A 45 8.99 3.22 21.35
CA GLY A 45 7.94 4.24 21.29
C GLY A 45 6.55 3.71 20.95
N VAL A 46 6.44 2.45 20.51
CA VAL A 46 5.16 1.74 20.32
C VAL A 46 4.70 1.13 21.66
N PRO A 47 3.55 1.53 22.21
CA PRO A 47 2.99 0.97 23.44
C PRO A 47 2.77 -0.54 23.36
N GLY A 48 2.96 -1.24 24.49
CA GLY A 48 2.82 -2.70 24.55
C GLY A 48 1.41 -3.25 24.33
N ASN A 49 0.37 -2.40 24.36
CA ASN A 49 -1.00 -2.79 24.01
C ASN A 49 -1.26 -2.83 22.50
N TYR A 50 -0.31 -2.38 21.67
CA TYR A 50 -0.35 -2.53 20.22
C TYR A 50 0.56 -3.69 19.80
N LYS A 51 0.16 -4.42 18.74
CA LYS A 51 1.04 -5.43 18.16
C LYS A 51 2.00 -4.74 17.20
N LEU A 52 3.29 -5.06 17.31
CA LEU A 52 4.31 -4.63 16.38
C LEU A 52 4.98 -5.85 15.76
N PHE A 53 4.95 -5.93 14.44
CA PHE A 53 5.67 -6.92 13.66
C PHE A 53 6.72 -6.21 12.82
N CYS A 54 7.95 -6.73 12.79
CA CYS A 54 9.06 -6.11 12.07
C CYS A 54 9.77 -7.10 11.15
N SER A 55 10.45 -6.56 10.15
CA SER A 55 11.43 -7.25 9.34
C SER A 55 12.70 -7.55 10.17
N THR A 56 13.54 -8.47 9.68
CA THR A 56 14.75 -8.92 10.39
C THR A 56 15.96 -8.02 10.19
N ARG A 57 15.85 -6.99 9.34
CA ARG A 57 16.95 -6.06 9.02
C ARG A 57 17.44 -5.32 10.26
N GLU A 58 18.74 -5.09 10.39
CA GLU A 58 19.28 -4.38 11.56
C GLU A 58 18.91 -2.90 11.60
N LYS A 59 18.84 -2.24 10.45
CA LYS A 59 18.48 -0.82 10.29
C LYS A 59 17.45 -0.65 9.19
N LEU A 60 16.65 0.42 9.24
CA LEU A 60 15.62 0.72 8.24
C LEU A 60 14.55 -0.40 8.17
N LYS A 61 14.13 -0.92 9.34
CA LYS A 61 13.13 -2.00 9.40
C LYS A 61 11.82 -1.57 8.76
N ALA A 62 11.24 -2.47 7.96
CA ALA A 62 9.82 -2.44 7.66
C ALA A 62 9.04 -2.97 8.87
N GLY A 63 7.87 -2.38 9.13
CA GLY A 63 7.04 -2.72 10.27
C GLY A 63 5.55 -2.69 9.95
N ILE A 64 4.79 -3.41 10.76
CA ILE A 64 3.32 -3.36 10.81
C ILE A 64 2.91 -3.15 12.27
N ILE A 65 2.17 -2.07 12.53
CA ILE A 65 1.58 -1.75 13.82
C ILE A 65 0.08 -2.01 13.73
N VAL A 66 -0.45 -2.82 14.66
CA VAL A 66 -1.88 -3.06 14.80
C VAL A 66 -2.37 -2.30 16.03
N PHE A 67 -3.20 -1.28 15.80
CA PHE A 67 -3.74 -0.42 16.86
C PHE A 67 -4.98 -1.01 17.52
N ASP A 68 -5.77 -1.78 16.80
CA ASP A 68 -6.96 -2.45 17.34
C ASP A 68 -6.57 -3.77 18.02
N PRO A 69 -6.65 -3.86 19.36
CA PRO A 69 -6.31 -5.09 20.09
C PRO A 69 -7.30 -6.23 19.83
N SER A 70 -8.52 -5.95 19.37
CA SER A 70 -9.52 -6.96 19.02
C SER A 70 -9.22 -7.65 17.68
N LEU A 71 -8.35 -7.04 16.85
CA LEU A 71 -7.98 -7.62 15.57
C LEU A 71 -7.12 -8.87 15.76
N GLN A 72 -7.65 -9.99 15.28
CA GLN A 72 -6.92 -11.25 15.18
C GLN A 72 -5.90 -11.13 14.05
N ALA A 73 -4.69 -10.72 14.41
CA ALA A 73 -3.55 -10.58 13.53
C ALA A 73 -2.37 -11.42 14.05
N MET A 74 -1.69 -12.10 13.13
CA MET A 74 -0.53 -12.96 13.40
C MET A 74 0.60 -12.65 12.43
N LYS A 75 1.84 -12.53 12.93
CA LYS A 75 3.02 -12.48 12.07
C LYS A 75 3.25 -13.85 11.45
N VAL A 76 3.28 -13.91 10.13
CA VAL A 76 3.47 -15.16 9.37
C VAL A 76 4.79 -15.18 8.62
N PHE A 77 5.39 -14.02 8.36
CA PHE A 77 6.65 -13.90 7.62
C PHE A 77 7.50 -12.75 8.14
N SER A 78 8.82 -12.94 8.15
CA SER A 78 9.78 -11.90 8.47
C SER A 78 11.10 -12.24 7.78
N ALA A 79 11.52 -11.38 6.87
CA ALA A 79 12.82 -11.40 6.20
C ALA A 79 13.45 -10.01 6.29
N SER A 80 14.55 -9.75 5.59
CA SER A 80 15.23 -8.44 5.70
C SER A 80 14.33 -7.31 5.20
N ASN A 81 13.69 -7.46 4.05
CA ASN A 81 13.01 -6.37 3.35
C ASN A 81 11.49 -6.48 3.45
N VAL A 82 10.97 -7.58 3.99
CA VAL A 82 9.54 -7.87 4.05
C VAL A 82 9.15 -8.37 5.44
N VAL A 83 8.06 -7.83 5.98
CA VAL A 83 7.31 -8.45 7.07
C VAL A 83 5.89 -8.70 6.62
N GLY A 84 5.40 -9.91 6.86
CA GLY A 84 4.05 -10.35 6.51
C GLY A 84 3.25 -10.68 7.75
N MET A 85 2.02 -10.18 7.82
CA MET A 85 1.04 -10.63 8.81
C MET A 85 -0.24 -11.08 8.12
N THR A 86 -0.92 -12.05 8.71
CA THR A 86 -2.31 -12.33 8.35
C THR A 86 -3.24 -11.68 9.35
N PHE A 87 -4.42 -11.26 8.90
CA PHE A 87 -5.49 -10.78 9.77
C PHE A 87 -6.87 -11.17 9.23
N ASN A 88 -7.81 -11.37 10.16
CA ASN A 88 -9.19 -11.67 9.78
C ASN A 88 -9.91 -10.40 9.33
N TRP A 89 -10.57 -10.50 8.19
CA TRP A 89 -11.42 -9.47 7.60
C TRP A 89 -12.73 -10.09 7.13
N GLY A 90 -13.77 -9.94 7.95
CA GLY A 90 -15.00 -10.71 7.79
C GLY A 90 -14.72 -12.20 7.93
N ILE A 91 -15.06 -12.99 6.92
CA ILE A 91 -14.78 -14.43 6.85
C ILE A 91 -13.45 -14.77 6.17
N LYS A 92 -12.74 -13.76 5.63
CA LYS A 92 -11.50 -13.96 4.87
C LYS A 92 -10.28 -13.70 5.74
N ASN A 93 -9.22 -14.46 5.50
CA ASN A 93 -7.90 -14.24 6.05
C ASN A 93 -7.02 -13.48 5.05
N ILE A 94 -6.71 -12.22 5.33
CA ILE A 94 -5.95 -11.35 4.42
C ILE A 94 -4.48 -11.33 4.83
N LEU A 95 -3.59 -11.51 3.86
CA LEU A 95 -2.14 -11.32 4.00
C LEU A 95 -1.78 -9.86 3.72
N LEU A 96 -1.20 -9.18 4.71
CA LEU A 96 -0.63 -7.84 4.56
C LEU A 96 0.89 -7.92 4.63
N MET A 97 1.56 -7.34 3.63
CA MET A 97 3.01 -7.20 3.60
C MET A 97 3.42 -5.73 3.69
N SER A 98 4.33 -5.42 4.62
CA SER A 98 5.02 -4.12 4.70
C SER A 98 6.44 -4.31 4.20
N ILE A 99 6.81 -3.53 3.19
CA ILE A 99 8.04 -3.72 2.42
C ILE A 99 8.96 -2.50 2.57
N TYR A 100 10.26 -2.75 2.56
CA TYR A 100 11.27 -1.74 2.32
C TYR A 100 12.35 -2.36 1.44
N SER A 101 12.37 -1.98 0.16
CA SER A 101 13.40 -2.39 -0.78
C SER A 101 14.42 -1.26 -0.93
N PRO A 102 15.64 -1.40 -0.39
CA PRO A 102 16.62 -0.32 -0.46
C PRO A 102 17.04 -0.02 -1.90
N PRO A 103 17.29 1.24 -2.25
CA PRO A 103 17.72 1.62 -3.59
C PRO A 103 19.12 1.07 -3.93
N SER A 104 19.92 0.73 -2.91
CA SER A 104 21.27 0.20 -3.05
C SER A 104 21.34 -1.33 -3.20
N GLU A 105 20.22 -2.03 -3.06
CA GLU A 105 20.15 -3.50 -3.15
C GLU A 105 19.42 -3.92 -4.43
N ASP A 106 19.73 -5.12 -4.94
CA ASP A 106 18.97 -5.69 -6.04
C ASP A 106 17.51 -5.92 -5.61
N ILE A 107 16.55 -5.39 -6.39
CA ILE A 107 15.12 -5.56 -6.13
C ILE A 107 14.71 -7.03 -6.12
N ASN A 108 15.39 -7.89 -6.87
CA ASN A 108 15.10 -9.32 -6.95
C ASN A 108 15.19 -10.03 -5.59
N VAL A 109 16.06 -9.57 -4.68
CA VAL A 109 16.12 -10.06 -3.30
C VAL A 109 14.80 -9.82 -2.59
N THR A 110 14.20 -8.64 -2.80
CA THR A 110 12.90 -8.28 -2.21
C THR A 110 11.77 -9.05 -2.88
N LEU A 111 11.77 -9.16 -4.22
CA LEU A 111 10.76 -9.92 -4.96
C LEU A 111 10.73 -11.39 -4.56
N GLN A 112 11.90 -12.02 -4.35
CA GLN A 112 11.97 -13.40 -3.87
C GLN A 112 11.41 -13.56 -2.44
N GLN A 113 11.63 -12.59 -1.57
CA GLN A 113 11.04 -12.58 -0.21
C GLN A 113 9.52 -12.42 -0.27
N ILE A 114 9.02 -11.56 -1.16
CA ILE A 114 7.58 -11.41 -1.41
C ILE A 114 6.99 -12.72 -1.93
N GLU A 115 7.63 -13.36 -2.90
CA GLU A 115 7.16 -14.63 -3.46
C GLU A 115 7.12 -15.75 -2.42
N THR A 116 8.13 -15.82 -1.55
CA THR A 116 8.13 -16.75 -0.42
C THR A 116 6.96 -16.46 0.53
N CYS A 117 6.71 -15.19 0.84
CA CYS A 117 5.59 -14.78 1.69
C CYS A 117 4.22 -15.09 1.05
N LEU A 118 4.08 -14.94 -0.27
CA LEU A 118 2.86 -15.26 -1.02
C LEU A 118 2.51 -16.75 -0.98
N SER A 119 3.47 -17.65 -0.68
CA SER A 119 3.19 -19.09 -0.53
C SER A 119 2.41 -19.44 0.74
N ILE A 120 2.28 -18.50 1.69
CA ILE A 120 1.56 -18.69 2.94
C ILE A 120 0.05 -18.67 2.65
N PRO A 121 -0.77 -19.60 3.17
CA PRO A 121 -2.21 -19.63 2.90
C PRO A 121 -2.94 -18.32 3.27
N HIS A 122 -3.69 -17.77 2.31
CA HIS A 122 -4.48 -16.56 2.45
C HIS A 122 -5.65 -16.53 1.45
N ASP A 123 -6.66 -15.71 1.73
CA ASP A 123 -7.83 -15.48 0.86
C ASP A 123 -7.72 -14.19 0.03
N GLY A 124 -6.70 -13.38 0.32
CA GLY A 124 -6.37 -12.17 -0.42
C GLY A 124 -5.09 -11.52 0.11
N VAL A 125 -4.37 -10.79 -0.74
CA VAL A 125 -3.12 -10.11 -0.38
C VAL A 125 -3.17 -8.60 -0.63
N ILE A 126 -2.51 -7.86 0.27
CA ILE A 126 -2.19 -6.45 0.13
C ILE A 126 -0.68 -6.30 0.39
N LEU A 127 0.04 -5.70 -0.55
CA LEU A 127 1.45 -5.39 -0.43
C LEU A 127 1.59 -3.89 -0.56
N VAL A 128 2.33 -3.29 0.35
CA VAL A 128 2.45 -1.83 0.38
C VAL A 128 3.90 -1.47 0.63
N ARG A 129 4.19 -0.17 0.44
CA ARG A 129 5.33 0.59 0.98
C ARG A 129 6.45 0.81 -0.04
N ASP A 130 7.64 1.16 0.45
CA ASP A 130 8.74 1.71 -0.31
C ASP A 130 9.51 0.64 -1.09
N PHE A 131 9.36 0.64 -2.41
CA PHE A 131 10.09 -0.24 -3.32
C PHE A 131 11.33 0.43 -3.92
N ASN A 132 11.53 1.74 -3.72
CA ASN A 132 12.53 2.53 -4.43
C ASN A 132 12.54 2.22 -5.94
N ALA A 133 11.36 2.10 -6.54
CA ALA A 133 11.16 1.72 -7.93
C ALA A 133 10.29 2.76 -8.63
N LYS A 134 10.65 3.15 -9.86
CA LYS A 134 9.95 4.20 -10.60
C LYS A 134 9.27 3.62 -11.82
N SER A 135 7.98 3.86 -11.95
CA SER A 135 7.23 3.56 -13.17
C SER A 135 6.06 4.53 -13.30
N PRO A 136 5.76 5.02 -14.51
CA PRO A 136 4.55 5.80 -14.76
C PRO A 136 3.26 5.09 -14.35
N ILE A 137 3.27 3.75 -14.26
CA ILE A 137 2.09 2.94 -13.90
C ILE A 137 1.57 3.28 -12.49
N TRP A 138 2.43 3.70 -11.56
CA TRP A 138 2.03 4.13 -10.21
C TRP A 138 2.34 5.61 -9.90
N GLY A 139 2.70 6.38 -10.93
CA GLY A 139 2.84 7.83 -10.85
C GLY A 139 4.19 8.38 -11.35
N GLY A 140 4.20 9.68 -11.63
CA GLY A 140 5.35 10.36 -12.21
C GLY A 140 5.59 9.98 -13.68
N THR A 141 6.74 10.39 -14.21
CA THR A 141 7.08 10.21 -15.64
C THR A 141 8.36 9.41 -15.86
N GLN A 142 9.01 8.97 -14.80
CA GLN A 142 10.27 8.23 -14.86
C GLN A 142 9.99 6.73 -14.80
N GLU A 143 10.75 5.96 -15.57
CA GLU A 143 10.79 4.51 -15.50
C GLU A 143 12.24 4.07 -15.26
N ASP A 144 12.45 3.15 -14.33
CA ASP A 144 13.73 2.50 -14.10
C ASP A 144 13.61 0.96 -14.17
N ASP A 145 14.74 0.27 -14.19
CA ASP A 145 14.74 -1.19 -14.31
C ASP A 145 14.10 -1.88 -13.11
N ARG A 146 14.17 -1.24 -11.93
CA ARG A 146 13.46 -1.69 -10.72
C ARG A 146 11.95 -1.62 -10.92
N GLY A 147 11.46 -0.53 -11.51
CA GLY A 147 10.06 -0.33 -11.85
C GLY A 147 9.58 -1.38 -12.85
N LYS A 148 10.36 -1.67 -13.89
CA LYS A 148 10.04 -2.73 -14.85
C LYS A 148 9.96 -4.10 -14.17
N SER A 149 10.97 -4.46 -13.36
CA SER A 149 10.96 -5.74 -12.63
C SER A 149 9.78 -5.87 -11.67
N LEU A 150 9.41 -4.79 -10.96
CA LEU A 150 8.25 -4.80 -10.08
C LEU A 150 6.92 -4.89 -10.86
N ALA A 151 6.80 -4.19 -11.98
CA ALA A 151 5.62 -4.26 -12.84
C ALA A 151 5.44 -5.66 -13.45
N ASP A 152 6.51 -6.25 -13.98
CA ASP A 152 6.53 -7.62 -14.50
C ASP A 152 6.17 -8.65 -13.41
N PHE A 153 6.74 -8.48 -12.21
CA PHE A 153 6.40 -9.31 -11.06
C PHE A 153 4.92 -9.19 -10.71
N ALA A 154 4.40 -7.98 -10.54
CA ALA A 154 3.00 -7.73 -10.22
C ALA A 154 2.06 -8.37 -11.26
N PHE A 155 2.37 -8.19 -12.54
CA PHE A 155 1.62 -8.80 -13.65
C PHE A 155 1.66 -10.33 -13.57
N SER A 156 2.84 -10.94 -13.37
CA SER A 156 3.00 -12.39 -13.27
C SER A 156 2.24 -13.02 -12.10
N LYS A 157 2.02 -12.25 -11.02
CA LYS A 157 1.28 -12.67 -9.83
C LYS A 157 -0.20 -12.26 -9.85
N GLY A 158 -0.67 -11.59 -10.91
CA GLY A 158 -2.04 -11.10 -11.01
C GLY A 158 -2.38 -10.01 -9.99
N LEU A 159 -1.37 -9.27 -9.52
CA LEU A 159 -1.53 -8.17 -8.58
C LEU A 159 -1.93 -6.90 -9.32
N ALA A 160 -2.90 -6.20 -8.78
CA ALA A 160 -3.35 -4.90 -9.25
C ALA A 160 -2.65 -3.77 -8.50
N ILE A 161 -2.47 -2.65 -9.20
CA ILE A 161 -1.89 -1.42 -8.65
C ILE A 161 -3.02 -0.56 -8.07
N LEU A 162 -2.83 -0.11 -6.83
CA LEU A 162 -3.77 0.73 -6.10
C LEU A 162 -3.40 2.22 -6.20
N ASN A 163 -2.16 2.54 -6.56
CA ASN A 163 -1.72 3.91 -6.73
C ASN A 163 -2.56 4.63 -7.79
N GLU A 164 -2.98 5.85 -7.48
CA GLU A 164 -3.63 6.73 -8.43
C GLU A 164 -2.55 7.48 -9.23
N GLU A 165 -2.57 7.34 -10.57
CA GLU A 165 -1.58 7.90 -11.49
C GLU A 165 -1.37 9.41 -11.29
N ASN A 166 -2.45 10.15 -11.01
CA ASN A 166 -2.45 11.59 -10.82
C ASN A 166 -2.22 12.04 -9.36
N SER A 167 -1.77 11.13 -8.50
CA SER A 167 -1.45 11.45 -7.10
C SER A 167 -0.26 12.41 -6.99
N PRO A 168 -0.20 13.22 -5.91
CA PRO A 168 1.04 13.94 -5.59
C PRO A 168 2.17 12.95 -5.26
N PRO A 169 3.44 13.38 -5.30
CA PRO A 169 4.57 12.47 -5.07
C PRO A 169 4.53 11.85 -3.68
N THR A 170 4.94 10.58 -3.58
CA THR A 170 5.02 9.87 -2.29
C THR A 170 6.29 10.26 -1.52
N PHE A 171 7.29 10.78 -2.23
CA PHE A 171 8.53 11.31 -1.68
C PHE A 171 8.75 12.74 -2.18
N ASP A 172 8.97 13.68 -1.28
CA ASP A 172 9.25 15.10 -1.54
C ASP A 172 10.39 15.58 -0.64
N GLY A 173 11.61 15.22 -1.03
CA GLY A 173 12.82 15.51 -0.27
C GLY A 173 13.77 16.47 -0.98
N SER A 174 14.91 16.74 -0.35
CA SER A 174 15.98 17.59 -0.92
C SER A 174 16.56 17.06 -2.23
N ARG A 175 16.37 15.76 -2.51
CA ARG A 175 16.78 15.07 -3.75
C ARG A 175 15.75 15.20 -4.88
N GLY A 176 14.63 15.86 -4.63
CA GLY A 176 13.52 16.01 -5.57
C GLY A 176 12.32 15.15 -5.20
N LYS A 177 11.39 15.05 -6.16
CA LYS A 177 10.09 14.40 -6.01
C LYS A 177 10.06 13.05 -6.73
N SER A 178 9.47 12.04 -6.10
CA SER A 178 9.30 10.71 -6.71
C SER A 178 8.10 9.94 -6.16
N TRP A 179 7.67 8.92 -6.91
CA TRP A 179 6.59 7.98 -6.59
C TRP A 179 7.19 6.60 -6.41
N ILE A 180 7.74 6.34 -5.23
CA ILE A 180 8.50 5.13 -4.90
C ILE A 180 7.80 4.22 -3.89
N ASP A 181 6.75 4.73 -3.24
CA ASP A 181 5.87 3.95 -2.39
C ASP A 181 4.74 3.36 -3.24
N VAL A 182 4.71 2.04 -3.36
CA VAL A 182 3.77 1.31 -4.23
C VAL A 182 2.82 0.48 -3.39
N SER A 183 1.54 0.50 -3.76
CA SER A 183 0.46 -0.25 -3.15
C SER A 183 -0.11 -1.22 -4.19
N LEU A 184 -0.06 -2.50 -3.86
CA LEU A 184 -0.53 -3.61 -4.69
C LEU A 184 -1.54 -4.45 -3.91
N CYS A 185 -2.47 -5.09 -4.60
CA CYS A 185 -3.32 -6.11 -4.00
C CYS A 185 -3.76 -7.17 -5.01
N ASP A 186 -4.37 -8.24 -4.53
CA ASP A 186 -5.13 -9.13 -5.41
C ASP A 186 -6.23 -8.37 -6.14
N ALA A 187 -6.40 -8.62 -7.45
CA ALA A 187 -7.38 -7.92 -8.27
C ALA A 187 -8.83 -7.97 -7.69
N PRO A 188 -9.31 -9.09 -7.12
CA PRO A 188 -10.62 -9.13 -6.46
C PRO A 188 -10.76 -8.22 -5.23
N LEU A 189 -9.67 -7.80 -4.58
CA LEU A 189 -9.72 -6.90 -3.41
C LEU A 189 -9.89 -5.43 -3.80
N ILE A 190 -9.64 -5.04 -5.05
CA ILE A 190 -9.75 -3.65 -5.50
C ILE A 190 -11.12 -3.06 -5.18
N GLU A 191 -12.20 -3.82 -5.41
CA GLU A 191 -13.57 -3.36 -5.16
C GLU A 191 -13.87 -3.09 -3.67
N ASN A 192 -13.03 -3.57 -2.77
CA ASN A 192 -13.14 -3.36 -1.33
C ASN A 192 -12.22 -2.26 -0.81
N ILE A 193 -11.28 -1.79 -1.62
CA ILE A 193 -10.32 -0.75 -1.27
C ILE A 193 -10.83 0.60 -1.81
N PHE A 194 -11.01 1.55 -0.91
CA PHE A 194 -11.55 2.86 -1.23
C PHE A 194 -10.68 3.97 -0.65
N LYS A 195 -10.76 5.15 -1.29
CA LYS A 195 -10.07 6.38 -0.88
C LYS A 195 -8.57 6.13 -0.71
N TRP A 196 -7.95 5.43 -1.66
CA TRP A 196 -6.50 5.45 -1.75
C TRP A 196 -6.07 6.88 -2.08
N GLN A 197 -5.18 7.44 -1.29
CA GLN A 197 -4.65 8.78 -1.50
C GLN A 197 -3.30 8.96 -0.82
N VAL A 198 -2.50 9.87 -1.36
CA VAL A 198 -1.33 10.43 -0.69
C VAL A 198 -1.81 11.59 0.18
N ASP A 199 -1.63 11.48 1.49
CA ASP A 199 -1.97 12.54 2.43
C ASP A 199 -0.84 13.56 2.46
N MET A 200 -1.15 14.80 2.09
CA MET A 200 -0.22 15.92 2.06
C MET A 200 -0.12 16.66 3.42
N GLU A 201 -0.53 16.00 4.50
CA GLU A 201 -0.32 16.52 5.84
C GLU A 201 1.20 16.57 6.12
N VAL A 202 1.66 17.63 6.79
CA VAL A 202 3.08 17.78 7.12
C VAL A 202 3.52 16.61 8.00
N THR A 203 4.31 15.70 7.42
CA THR A 203 5.03 14.67 8.17
C THR A 203 6.38 15.25 8.60
N SER A 204 7.01 14.65 9.61
CA SER A 204 8.42 14.93 9.93
C SER A 204 9.38 14.09 9.08
N SER A 205 8.94 13.68 7.89
CA SER A 205 9.66 12.83 6.93
C SER A 205 9.60 13.48 5.55
N ASP A 206 10.55 13.13 4.71
CA ASP A 206 10.55 13.38 3.26
C ASP A 206 9.54 12.49 2.51
N HIS A 207 8.97 11.45 3.13
CA HIS A 207 7.84 10.73 2.57
C HIS A 207 6.49 11.32 3.03
N ASN A 208 5.59 11.45 2.07
CA ASN A 208 4.17 11.69 2.31
C ASN A 208 3.50 10.37 2.68
N SER A 209 2.56 10.40 3.64
CA SER A 209 1.84 9.19 4.01
C SER A 209 0.82 8.80 2.95
N ILE A 210 0.52 7.51 2.83
CA ILE A 210 -0.56 7.01 1.98
C ILE A 210 -1.64 6.41 2.89
N SER A 211 -2.90 6.69 2.62
CA SER A 211 -4.02 6.09 3.33
C SER A 211 -5.00 5.43 2.38
N PHE A 212 -5.68 4.38 2.86
CA PHE A 212 -6.79 3.75 2.16
C PHE A 212 -7.70 3.03 3.17
N THR A 213 -8.88 2.62 2.73
CA THR A 213 -9.87 1.96 3.58
C THR A 213 -10.36 0.67 2.96
N LEU A 214 -10.37 -0.40 3.76
CA LEU A 214 -10.89 -1.72 3.37
C LEU A 214 -12.30 -1.94 3.94
N TYR A 215 -13.27 -2.26 3.09
CA TYR A 215 -14.69 -2.45 3.45
C TYR A 215 -15.14 -3.90 3.31
N THR A 216 -15.59 -4.52 4.41
CA THR A 216 -16.05 -5.92 4.46
C THR A 216 -17.19 -6.24 3.49
N ASP A 217 -18.05 -5.27 3.21
CA ASP A 217 -19.15 -5.40 2.26
C ASP A 217 -18.83 -4.61 0.99
N LYS A 218 -19.21 -5.13 -0.19
CA LYS A 218 -19.19 -4.33 -1.43
C LYS A 218 -20.13 -3.14 -1.21
N LYS A 219 -19.60 -1.94 -0.97
CA LYS A 219 -20.42 -0.74 -1.10
C LYS A 219 -20.76 -0.59 -2.57
N THR A 220 -21.98 -0.97 -2.96
CA THR A 220 -22.64 -0.32 -4.07
C THR A 220 -22.77 1.14 -3.65
N LEU A 221 -21.80 1.98 -4.01
CA LEU A 221 -21.92 3.42 -3.84
C LEU A 221 -23.14 3.86 -4.63
N THR A 222 -24.25 4.08 -3.93
CA THR A 222 -25.38 4.76 -4.54
C THR A 222 -25.00 6.23 -4.65
N PHE A 223 -25.43 6.89 -5.74
CA PHE A 223 -25.15 8.31 -6.04
C PHE A 223 -25.53 9.30 -4.90
N GLN A 224 -26.19 8.83 -3.84
CA GLN A 224 -26.60 9.62 -2.68
C GLN A 224 -25.47 9.86 -1.67
N ASP A 225 -24.48 8.97 -1.57
CA ASP A 225 -23.35 9.12 -0.63
C ASP A 225 -22.39 10.24 -1.04
N GLN A 226 -22.36 10.64 -2.31
CA GLN A 226 -21.54 11.77 -2.79
C GLN A 226 -22.11 13.15 -2.45
N LYS A 227 -23.40 13.25 -2.11
CA LYS A 227 -24.06 14.53 -1.82
C LYS A 227 -24.04 14.92 -0.34
N LYS A 228 -23.76 13.99 0.58
CA LYS A 228 -23.75 14.30 2.02
C LYS A 228 -22.47 15.00 2.48
N ASP A 229 -21.37 14.86 1.74
CA ASP A 229 -20.07 15.48 2.10
C ASP A 229 -19.80 16.82 1.38
N THR A 230 -20.69 17.25 0.48
CA THR A 230 -20.60 18.54 -0.24
C THR A 230 -21.50 19.64 0.32
N ALA A 231 -22.12 19.42 1.50
CA ALA A 231 -22.84 20.46 2.24
C ALA A 231 -21.85 21.43 2.94
N GLY A 232 -21.02 22.09 2.14
CA GLY A 232 -19.95 22.98 2.57
C GLY A 232 -19.48 23.92 1.46
N LYS A 233 -20.42 24.75 0.97
CA LYS A 233 -20.27 25.89 0.03
C LYS A 233 -20.01 25.56 -1.47
N PRO A 234 -20.73 26.19 -2.41
CA PRO A 234 -20.50 26.01 -3.85
C PRO A 234 -19.38 26.92 -4.35
N GLY A 235 -18.42 26.33 -5.08
CA GLY A 235 -17.48 27.03 -5.99
C GLY A 235 -17.66 26.48 -7.41
N PRO A 236 -17.40 27.28 -8.47
CA PRO A 236 -17.89 27.00 -9.82
C PRO A 236 -17.23 25.77 -10.44
N GLY A 237 -18.04 25.03 -11.19
CA GLY A 237 -17.80 23.66 -11.56
C GLY A 237 -16.65 23.40 -12.53
N TYR A 238 -16.11 22.19 -12.41
CA TYR A 238 -15.66 21.38 -13.53
C TYR A 238 -16.09 19.93 -13.26
N LEU A 239 -17.18 19.50 -13.90
CA LEU A 239 -17.54 18.09 -13.99
C LEU A 239 -16.61 17.46 -15.03
N GLN A 240 -15.48 16.90 -14.59
CA GLN A 240 -14.70 16.00 -15.45
C GLN A 240 -15.23 14.58 -15.24
N LYS A 241 -15.81 14.03 -16.31
CA LYS A 241 -16.30 12.65 -16.37
C LYS A 241 -15.16 11.70 -15.97
N ARG A 242 -15.44 10.81 -15.02
CA ARG A 242 -14.56 9.67 -14.71
C ARG A 242 -14.44 8.80 -15.96
N SER A 243 -13.22 8.58 -16.44
CA SER A 243 -12.93 7.48 -17.35
C SER A 243 -12.90 6.17 -16.54
N PRO A 244 -13.40 5.05 -17.08
CA PRO A 244 -13.24 3.74 -16.44
C PRO A 244 -11.76 3.36 -16.33
N PRO A 245 -11.37 2.48 -15.38
CA PRO A 245 -10.05 1.87 -15.37
C PRO A 245 -9.79 1.19 -16.73
N HIS A 246 -8.59 1.38 -17.27
CA HIS A 246 -8.17 0.71 -18.50
C HIS A 246 -8.10 -0.81 -18.28
N TYR A 247 -9.19 -1.51 -18.62
CA TYR A 247 -9.13 -2.94 -18.88
C TYR A 247 -8.38 -3.14 -20.20
N TRP A 248 -7.26 -3.85 -20.15
CA TRP A 248 -6.55 -4.31 -21.33
C TRP A 248 -7.44 -5.28 -22.13
N GLN A 249 -8.22 -4.77 -23.08
CA GLN A 249 -8.72 -5.57 -24.19
C GLN A 249 -7.58 -5.74 -25.20
N LEU A 250 -6.83 -6.82 -25.07
CA LEU A 250 -6.02 -7.36 -26.16
C LEU A 250 -6.67 -8.65 -26.63
N GLY A 251 -6.83 -8.73 -27.95
CA GLY A 251 -7.88 -9.49 -28.63
C GLY A 251 -7.74 -11.01 -28.55
N SER A 252 -8.89 -11.67 -28.63
CA SER A 252 -8.97 -13.08 -28.97
C SER A 252 -8.43 -13.32 -30.38
N PRO A 253 -7.64 -14.37 -30.64
CA PRO A 253 -7.29 -14.74 -32.00
C PRO A 253 -8.55 -15.30 -32.69
N HIS A 254 -8.99 -14.62 -33.75
CA HIS A 254 -9.96 -15.17 -34.68
C HIS A 254 -9.35 -16.37 -35.39
N SER A 255 -9.93 -17.55 -35.15
CA SER A 255 -9.80 -18.72 -36.01
C SER A 255 -10.52 -18.43 -37.34
N SER A 256 -9.79 -18.18 -38.40
CA SER A 256 -10.32 -18.25 -39.77
C SER A 256 -10.26 -19.68 -40.25
N ILE A 257 -11.42 -20.32 -40.27
CA ILE A 257 -11.73 -21.50 -41.06
C ILE A 257 -11.66 -21.09 -42.55
N SER A 258 -10.87 -21.79 -43.34
CA SER A 258 -10.93 -21.74 -44.80
C SER A 258 -11.36 -23.12 -45.31
N ASP A 259 -12.64 -23.24 -45.65
CA ASP A 259 -13.18 -24.31 -46.50
C ASP A 259 -13.37 -23.78 -47.92
N GLY A 260 -12.89 -24.53 -48.91
CA GLY A 260 -13.49 -24.65 -50.25
C GLY A 260 -13.05 -23.68 -51.35
N ASN A 261 -12.03 -24.05 -52.13
CA ASN A 261 -12.17 -24.66 -53.48
C ASN A 261 -10.80 -24.96 -54.10
#